data_AF-A0A7K1A2H0-F1
#
_entry.id   AF-A0A7K1A2H0-F1
#
_cell.length_a   1.000
_cell.length_b   1.000
_cell.length_c   1.000
_cell.angle_alpha   90.00
_cell.angle_beta   90.00
_cell.angle_gamma   90.00
#
_symmetry.space_group_name_H-M   'P 1'
#
loop_
_entity.id
_entity.type
_entity.pdbx_description
1 polymer ?
#
loop_
_entity_poly.entity_id
_entity_poly.type
_entity_poly.pdbx_seq_one_letter_code
_entity_poly.pdbx_strand_id
1 'polypeptide(L)'
;MAMLRRALGALPFLAVVLVIVGAPTWLFLWGDARGWSDASPVTVTVPAHGVCRQGPPPENADTCRAGWQVGERLYRGEVSDRYGGSVPTGGGTVEARMVDSSSAFAVTGFHRPLLWLGLAAPWLVGGGCVLFVATYRLIPGRDPNAGRGFEREPAERFDR
;
A
#
# COMPACT_ATOMS: atom_id res chain seq x y z
N MET A 1 31.36 -22.12 2.94
CA MET A 1 31.31 -21.08 1.87
C MET A 1 30.14 -21.23 0.90
N ALA A 2 29.72 -22.45 0.51
CA ALA A 2 28.61 -22.64 -0.45
C ALA A 2 27.23 -22.11 0.01
N MET A 3 26.87 -22.27 1.30
CA MET A 3 25.63 -21.72 1.85
C MET A 3 25.61 -20.18 1.86
N LEU A 4 26.74 -19.55 2.19
CA LEU A 4 26.86 -18.08 2.23
C LEU A 4 26.67 -17.46 0.84
N ARG A 5 27.24 -18.07 -0.21
CA ARG A 5 27.02 -17.63 -1.60
C ARG A 5 25.56 -17.78 -2.06
N ARG A 6 24.88 -18.87 -1.68
CA ARG A 6 23.45 -19.04 -1.98
C ARG A 6 22.59 -18.00 -1.27
N ALA A 7 22.88 -17.72 0.00
CA ALA A 7 22.19 -16.68 0.76
C ALA A 7 22.38 -15.29 0.12
N LEU A 8 23.61 -14.93 -0.26
CA LEU A 8 23.93 -13.67 -0.95
C LEU A 8 23.21 -13.54 -2.30
N GLY A 9 23.06 -14.63 -3.04
CA GLY A 9 22.33 -14.64 -4.32
C GLY A 9 20.80 -14.45 -4.18
N ALA A 10 20.22 -14.79 -3.02
CA ALA A 10 18.79 -14.62 -2.77
C ALA A 10 18.40 -13.21 -2.28
N LEU A 11 19.34 -12.45 -1.73
CA LEU A 11 19.11 -11.08 -1.23
C LEU A 11 18.56 -10.09 -2.28
N PRO A 12 19.09 -10.01 -3.52
CA PRO A 12 18.51 -9.11 -4.51
C PRO A 12 17.08 -9.50 -4.90
N PHE A 13 16.77 -10.80 -4.93
CA PHE A 13 15.41 -11.28 -5.19
C PHE A 13 14.46 -10.89 -4.06
N LEU A 14 14.87 -11.10 -2.80
CA LEU A 14 14.11 -10.66 -1.64
C LEU A 14 13.86 -9.14 -1.66
N ALA A 15 14.89 -8.35 -2.00
CA ALA A 15 14.78 -6.90 -2.12
C ALA A 15 13.71 -6.48 -3.14
N VAL A 16 13.70 -7.12 -4.30
CA VAL A 16 12.70 -6.86 -5.35
C VAL A 16 11.30 -7.27 -4.89
N VAL A 17 11.14 -8.44 -4.25
CA VAL A 17 9.86 -8.89 -3.70
C VAL A 17 9.31 -7.88 -2.67
N LEU A 18 10.16 -7.38 -1.77
CA LEU A 18 9.77 -6.38 -0.78
C LEU A 18 9.25 -5.09 -1.43
N VAL A 19 9.91 -4.63 -2.50
CA VAL A 19 9.46 -3.43 -3.25
C VAL A 19 8.18 -3.71 -4.02
N ILE A 20 8.08 -4.84 -4.73
CA ILE A 20 6.90 -5.19 -5.55
C ILE A 20 5.66 -5.36 -4.67
N VAL A 21 5.78 -5.95 -3.49
CA VAL A 21 4.64 -6.08 -2.56
C VAL A 21 4.40 -4.78 -1.82
N GLY A 22 5.46 -4.15 -1.30
CA GLY A 22 5.33 -2.95 -0.48
C GLY A 22 4.82 -1.73 -1.24
N ALA A 23 5.21 -1.53 -2.51
CA ALA A 23 4.89 -0.31 -3.24
C ALA A 23 3.39 -0.15 -3.54
N PRO A 24 2.69 -1.17 -4.08
CA PRO A 24 1.23 -1.09 -4.24
C PRO A 24 0.52 -0.92 -2.90
N THR A 25 0.92 -1.66 -1.86
CA THR A 25 0.31 -1.50 -0.53
C THR A 25 0.53 -0.09 0.01
N TRP A 26 1.70 0.51 -0.19
CA TRP A 26 1.97 1.87 0.25
C TRP A 26 1.11 2.87 -0.53
N LEU A 27 0.99 2.73 -1.85
CA LEU A 27 0.21 3.66 -2.67
C LEU A 27 -1.30 3.58 -2.40
N PHE A 28 -1.83 2.38 -2.17
CA PHE A 28 -3.29 2.17 -2.10
C PHE A 28 -3.84 1.96 -0.69
N LEU A 29 -3.05 1.48 0.27
CA LEU A 29 -3.57 1.08 1.59
C LEU A 29 -3.02 1.91 2.74
N TRP A 30 -1.83 2.50 2.61
CA TRP A 30 -1.19 3.24 3.72
C TRP A 30 -2.02 4.42 4.21
N GLY A 31 -2.60 5.20 3.29
CA GLY A 31 -3.44 6.35 3.64
C GLY A 31 -4.61 5.93 4.52
N ASP A 32 -5.34 4.89 4.10
CA ASP A 32 -6.50 4.37 4.82
C ASP A 32 -6.11 3.68 6.13
N ALA A 33 -5.03 2.89 6.13
CA ALA A 33 -4.53 2.21 7.32
C ALA A 33 -4.07 3.20 8.39
N ARG A 34 -3.35 4.26 7.98
CA ARG A 34 -2.88 5.31 8.87
C ARG A 34 -4.02 6.21 9.33
N GLY A 35 -4.92 6.58 8.42
CA GLY A 35 -6.15 7.28 8.76
C GLY A 35 -6.94 6.52 9.82
N TRP A 36 -7.11 5.21 9.64
CA TRP A 36 -7.81 4.36 10.62
C TRP A 36 -7.08 4.21 11.96
N SER A 37 -5.75 4.11 11.96
CA SER A 37 -4.96 4.02 13.20
C SER A 37 -5.05 5.30 14.03
N ASP A 38 -5.04 6.44 13.35
CA ASP A 38 -5.02 7.77 13.95
C ASP A 38 -6.45 8.28 14.24
N ALA A 39 -7.47 7.66 13.63
CA ALA A 39 -8.86 8.07 13.73
C ALA A 39 -9.48 7.79 15.11
N SER A 40 -10.30 8.75 15.54
CA SER A 40 -11.18 8.58 16.68
C SER A 40 -12.39 7.70 16.31
N PRO A 41 -12.84 6.83 17.23
CA PRO A 41 -14.08 6.08 17.04
C PRO A 41 -15.27 7.05 16.94
N VAL A 42 -16.15 6.82 15.97
CA VAL A 42 -17.38 7.58 15.75
C VAL A 42 -18.55 6.61 15.64
N THR A 43 -19.67 6.95 16.27
CA THR A 43 -20.92 6.22 16.07
C THR A 43 -21.63 6.82 14.87
N VAL A 44 -21.81 5.99 13.85
CA VAL A 44 -22.43 6.38 12.58
C VAL A 44 -23.88 5.92 12.57
N THR A 45 -24.79 6.84 12.23
CA THR A 45 -26.21 6.53 12.08
C THR A 45 -26.55 6.46 10.60
N VAL A 46 -27.02 5.29 10.17
CA VAL A 46 -27.48 5.06 8.79
C VAL A 46 -28.99 5.27 8.76
N PRO A 47 -29.53 6.17 7.92
CA PRO A 47 -30.97 6.37 7.81
C PRO A 47 -31.69 5.08 7.40
N ALA A 48 -32.92 4.86 7.89
CA ALA A 48 -33.74 3.69 7.54
C ALA A 48 -33.99 3.54 6.03
N HIS A 49 -34.05 4.68 5.32
CA HIS A 49 -34.16 4.75 3.86
C HIS A 49 -32.85 5.16 3.18
N GLY A 50 -31.71 4.90 3.84
CA GLY A 50 -30.39 5.20 3.33
C GLY A 50 -30.09 4.39 2.08
N VAL A 51 -29.45 5.03 1.08
CA VAL A 51 -28.97 4.33 -0.11
C VAL A 51 -27.71 3.58 0.28
N CYS A 52 -27.80 2.26 0.27
CA CYS A 52 -26.66 1.35 0.37
C CYS A 52 -26.35 0.77 -1.00
N ARG A 53 -25.07 0.73 -1.36
CA ARG A 53 -24.56 0.12 -2.58
C ARG A 53 -23.59 -0.98 -2.20
N GLN A 54 -23.70 -2.11 -2.88
CA GLN A 54 -22.73 -3.17 -2.80
C GLN A 54 -21.61 -2.91 -3.81
N GLY A 55 -20.36 -3.03 -3.37
CA GLY A 55 -19.19 -2.92 -4.22
C GLY A 55 -19.12 -4.07 -5.23
N PRO A 56 -18.35 -3.90 -6.33
CA PRO A 56 -18.13 -4.98 -7.28
C PRO A 56 -17.35 -6.16 -6.65
N PRO A 57 -17.48 -7.37 -7.20
CA PRO A 57 -16.66 -8.52 -6.80
C PRO A 57 -15.15 -8.22 -6.90
N PRO A 58 -14.29 -8.85 -6.08
CA PRO A 58 -14.57 -9.99 -5.19
C PRO A 58 -15.04 -9.61 -3.78
N GLU A 59 -14.91 -8.34 -3.39
CA GLU A 59 -15.02 -7.91 -2.00
C GLU A 59 -16.47 -7.68 -1.57
N ASN A 60 -17.36 -7.36 -2.53
CA ASN A 60 -18.79 -7.14 -2.30
C ASN A 60 -19.09 -6.23 -1.10
N ALA A 61 -18.20 -5.27 -0.85
CA ALA A 61 -18.26 -4.40 0.32
C ALA A 61 -19.50 -3.51 0.29
N ASP A 62 -20.23 -3.46 1.39
CA ASP A 62 -21.41 -2.62 1.53
C ASP A 62 -21.00 -1.21 1.93
N THR A 63 -21.48 -0.24 1.16
CA THR A 63 -21.26 1.18 1.40
C THR A 63 -22.59 1.90 1.50
N CYS A 64 -22.87 2.50 2.65
CA CYS A 64 -24.11 3.24 2.88
C CYS A 64 -23.83 4.72 3.08
N ARG A 65 -24.77 5.58 2.66
CA ARG A 65 -24.77 6.98 3.09
C ARG A 65 -25.18 7.09 4.55
N ALA A 66 -24.39 7.81 5.34
CA ALA A 66 -24.64 7.94 6.76
C ALA A 66 -24.21 9.31 7.30
N GLY A 67 -24.60 9.59 8.54
CA GLY A 67 -24.20 10.79 9.26
C GLY A 67 -23.61 10.45 10.62
N TRP A 68 -22.64 11.25 11.05
CA TRP A 68 -22.02 11.14 12.37
C TRP A 68 -21.61 12.51 12.87
N GLN A 69 -21.39 12.63 14.18
CA GLN A 69 -21.02 13.88 14.82
C GLN A 69 -19.60 13.77 15.38
N VAL A 70 -18.77 14.78 15.13
CA VAL A 70 -17.43 14.92 15.73
C VAL A 70 -17.37 16.30 16.39
N GLY A 71 -17.35 16.32 17.72
CA GLY A 71 -17.53 17.56 18.48
C GLY A 71 -18.88 18.22 18.16
N GLU A 72 -18.86 19.46 17.69
CA GLU A 72 -20.07 20.21 17.29
C GLU A 72 -20.41 20.07 15.81
N ARG A 73 -19.57 19.42 15.01
CA ARG A 73 -19.76 19.30 13.56
C ARG A 73 -20.50 18.01 13.21
N LEU A 74 -21.58 18.16 12.44
CA LEU A 74 -22.27 17.05 11.81
C LEU A 74 -21.65 16.76 10.44
N TYR A 75 -21.15 15.55 10.27
CA TYR A 75 -20.63 15.03 9.02
C TYR A 75 -21.70 14.18 8.33
N ARG A 76 -21.75 14.27 7.01
CA ARG A 76 -22.57 13.40 6.16
C ARG A 76 -21.70 12.91 5.02
N GLY A 77 -21.68 11.60 4.83
CA GLY A 77 -20.87 11.00 3.79
C GLY A 77 -21.12 9.51 3.69
N GLU A 78 -20.06 8.75 3.44
CA GLU A 78 -20.16 7.31 3.20
C GLU A 78 -19.50 6.51 4.32
N VAL A 79 -20.17 5.43 4.73
CA VAL A 79 -19.64 4.42 5.64
C VAL A 79 -19.52 3.09 4.91
N SER A 80 -18.37 2.43 5.02
CA SER A 80 -18.08 1.18 4.31
C SER A 80 -17.46 0.12 5.21
N ASP A 81 -17.76 -1.15 4.93
CA ASP A 81 -17.13 -2.31 5.56
C ASP A 81 -15.98 -2.92 4.73
N ARG A 82 -15.52 -2.24 3.67
CA ARG A 82 -14.52 -2.73 2.70
C ARG A 82 -13.30 -3.41 3.31
N TYR A 83 -12.87 -2.99 4.48
CA TYR A 83 -11.70 -3.56 5.14
C TYR A 83 -12.02 -4.62 6.20
N GLY A 84 -13.24 -5.12 6.30
CA GLY A 84 -13.58 -6.24 7.19
C GLY A 84 -14.20 -5.85 8.54
N GLY A 85 -15.01 -4.79 8.55
CA GLY A 85 -15.79 -4.36 9.71
C GLY A 85 -17.23 -4.89 9.70
N SER A 86 -18.06 -4.38 10.60
CA SER A 86 -19.49 -4.68 10.61
C SER A 86 -20.17 -4.08 9.36
N VAL A 87 -21.05 -4.85 8.73
CA VAL A 87 -21.83 -4.41 7.56
C VAL A 87 -22.73 -3.23 7.97
N PRO A 88 -22.63 -2.05 7.32
CA PRO A 88 -23.54 -0.96 7.58
C PRO A 88 -24.93 -1.30 7.02
N THR A 89 -25.97 -1.17 7.85
CA THR A 89 -27.36 -1.46 7.46
C THR A 89 -28.27 -0.25 7.66
N GLY A 90 -29.24 -0.06 6.75
CA GLY A 90 -30.21 1.03 6.83
C GLY A 90 -31.03 0.98 8.13
N GLY A 91 -31.09 2.12 8.84
CA GLY A 91 -31.82 2.27 10.09
C GLY A 91 -31.04 1.83 11.34
N GLY A 92 -29.80 1.39 11.15
CA GLY A 92 -28.90 0.99 12.23
C GLY A 92 -27.95 2.10 12.69
N THR A 93 -27.30 1.82 13.81
CA THR A 93 -26.07 2.51 14.22
C THR A 93 -24.91 1.54 14.13
N VAL A 94 -23.75 2.01 13.67
CA VAL A 94 -22.54 1.20 13.53
C VAL A 94 -21.35 1.98 14.05
N GLU A 95 -20.45 1.31 14.77
CA GLU A 95 -19.17 1.89 15.13
C GLU A 95 -18.28 1.96 13.89
N ALA A 96 -17.73 3.13 13.62
CA ALA A 96 -16.81 3.34 12.53
C ALA A 96 -15.67 4.25 12.98
N ARG A 97 -14.68 4.40 12.10
CA ARG A 97 -13.60 5.36 12.25
C ARG A 97 -13.53 6.23 11.02
N MET A 98 -13.43 7.54 11.23
CA MET A 98 -13.34 8.51 10.15
C MET A 98 -11.92 8.47 9.56
N VAL A 99 -11.78 7.97 8.34
CA VAL A 99 -10.47 7.78 7.71
C VAL A 99 -10.00 9.05 7.02
N ASP A 100 -10.94 9.80 6.43
CA ASP A 100 -10.65 11.06 5.76
C ASP A 100 -11.72 12.11 6.09
N SER A 101 -11.25 13.19 6.72
CA SER A 101 -12.08 14.32 7.11
C SER A 101 -12.58 15.14 5.92
N SER A 102 -11.90 15.09 4.79
CA SER A 102 -12.19 15.89 3.60
C SER A 102 -13.27 15.25 2.72
N SER A 103 -13.23 13.92 2.55
CA SER A 103 -14.24 13.18 1.78
C SER A 103 -15.45 12.73 2.60
N ALA A 104 -15.46 12.99 3.91
CA ALA A 104 -16.46 12.46 4.84
C ALA A 104 -16.62 10.95 4.64
N PHE A 105 -15.52 10.22 4.78
CA PHE A 105 -15.49 8.77 4.64
C PHE A 105 -15.13 8.10 5.97
N ALA A 106 -15.93 7.11 6.35
CA ALA A 106 -15.72 6.29 7.54
C ALA A 106 -15.71 4.81 7.18
N VAL A 107 -14.89 4.03 7.90
CA VAL A 107 -14.86 2.57 7.75
C VAL A 107 -15.23 1.90 9.06
N THR A 108 -16.05 0.85 8.98
CA THR A 108 -16.59 0.16 10.17
C THR A 108 -15.56 -0.75 10.84
N GLY A 109 -14.47 -1.07 10.16
CA GLY A 109 -13.40 -1.89 10.70
C GLY A 109 -12.26 -2.07 9.73
N PHE A 110 -11.18 -2.68 10.22
CA PHE A 110 -9.99 -2.98 9.44
C PHE A 110 -9.47 -4.35 9.84
N HIS A 111 -9.35 -5.25 8.88
CA HIS A 111 -8.83 -6.59 9.07
C HIS A 111 -7.38 -6.46 9.53
N ARG A 112 -7.09 -7.08 10.68
CA ARG A 112 -5.79 -6.97 11.34
C ARG A 112 -4.60 -7.22 10.40
N PRO A 113 -4.60 -8.26 9.53
CA PRO A 113 -3.49 -8.49 8.60
C PRO A 113 -3.32 -7.36 7.58
N LEU A 114 -4.41 -6.85 7.02
CA LEU A 114 -4.39 -5.73 6.07
C LEU A 114 -3.89 -4.45 6.75
N LEU A 115 -4.33 -4.19 7.99
CA LEU A 115 -3.87 -3.03 8.75
C LEU A 115 -2.36 -3.09 8.97
N TRP A 116 -1.86 -4.23 9.46
CA TRP A 116 -0.42 -4.43 9.68
C TRP A 116 0.37 -4.28 8.39
N LEU A 117 -0.10 -4.88 7.30
CA LEU A 117 0.56 -4.80 6.00
C LEU A 117 0.56 -3.36 5.48
N GLY A 118 -0.59 -2.66 5.57
CA GLY A 118 -0.75 -1.25 5.25
C GLY A 118 0.27 -0.40 5.98
N LEU A 119 0.36 -0.55 7.30
CA LEU A 119 1.30 0.19 8.15
C LEU A 119 2.77 -0.20 7.95
N ALA A 120 3.05 -1.44 7.55
CA ALA A 120 4.41 -1.88 7.27
C ALA A 120 4.91 -1.46 5.87
N ALA A 121 4.02 -1.10 4.95
CA ALA A 121 4.34 -0.91 3.54
C ALA A 121 5.50 0.07 3.26
N PRO A 122 5.58 1.26 3.89
CA PRO A 122 6.70 2.18 3.67
C PRO A 122 8.05 1.56 4.07
N TRP A 123 8.06 0.75 5.12
CA TRP A 123 9.26 0.06 5.61
C TRP A 123 9.68 -1.09 4.71
N LEU A 124 8.71 -1.83 4.13
CA LEU A 124 9.00 -2.87 3.14
C LEU A 124 9.66 -2.26 1.89
N VAL A 125 9.13 -1.15 1.38
CA VAL A 125 9.70 -0.43 0.23
C VAL A 125 11.07 0.13 0.56
N GLY A 126 11.20 0.86 1.68
CA GLY A 126 12.47 1.44 2.10
C GLY A 126 13.55 0.38 2.33
N GLY A 127 13.22 -0.68 3.07
CA GLY A 127 14.13 -1.81 3.33
C GLY A 127 14.52 -2.55 2.06
N GLY A 128 13.57 -2.78 1.15
CA GLY A 128 13.81 -3.38 -0.16
C GLY A 128 14.76 -2.54 -1.01
N CYS A 129 14.55 -1.23 -1.12
CA CYS A 129 15.43 -0.33 -1.84
C CYS A 129 16.86 -0.31 -1.26
N VAL A 130 16.99 -0.21 0.06
CA VAL A 130 18.31 -0.24 0.73
C VAL A 130 19.02 -1.56 0.48
N LEU A 131 18.32 -2.68 0.62
CA LEU A 131 18.88 -4.02 0.37
C LEU A 131 19.30 -4.21 -1.09
N PHE A 132 18.51 -3.69 -2.03
CA PHE A 132 18.82 -3.75 -3.46
C PHE A 132 20.08 -2.94 -3.78
N VAL A 133 20.20 -1.71 -3.27
CA VAL A 133 21.40 -0.88 -3.48
C VAL A 133 22.63 -1.52 -2.84
N ALA A 134 22.51 -2.05 -1.62
CA ALA A 134 23.60 -2.70 -0.92
C ALA A 134 24.11 -3.94 -1.69
N THR A 135 23.20 -4.80 -2.13
CA THR A 135 23.57 -6.01 -2.90
C THR A 135 24.16 -5.65 -4.26
N TYR A 136 23.60 -4.65 -4.95
CA TYR A 136 24.13 -4.16 -6.23
C TYR A 136 25.56 -3.61 -6.11
N ARG A 137 25.88 -2.90 -5.01
CA ARG A 137 27.23 -2.37 -4.75
C ARG A 137 28.26 -3.45 -4.43
N LEU A 138 27.82 -4.61 -3.95
CA LEU A 138 28.68 -5.73 -3.57
C LEU A 138 29.02 -6.68 -4.72
N ILE A 139 28.44 -6.50 -5.92
CA ILE A 139 28.76 -7.30 -7.11
C ILE A 139 30.14 -6.85 -7.66
N PRO A 140 31.20 -7.65 -7.49
CA PRO A 140 32.53 -7.32 -8.01
C PRO A 140 32.51 -7.50 -9.53
N GLY A 141 32.97 -6.50 -10.30
CA GLY A 141 33.04 -6.59 -11.77
C GLY A 141 32.36 -5.46 -12.54
N ARG A 142 31.77 -4.47 -11.87
CA ARG A 142 31.41 -3.21 -12.52
C ARG A 142 32.67 -2.35 -12.68
N ASP A 143 33.52 -2.71 -13.63
CA ASP A 143 34.57 -1.82 -14.10
C ASP A 143 33.89 -0.61 -14.77
N PRO A 144 33.98 0.61 -14.22
CA PRO A 144 33.36 1.80 -14.80
C PRO A 144 33.90 2.13 -16.21
N ASN A 145 34.96 1.44 -16.66
CA ASN A 145 35.54 1.58 -17.98
C ASN A 145 35.06 0.55 -19.01
N ALA A 146 34.25 -0.46 -18.62
CA ALA A 146 33.77 -1.49 -19.56
C ALA A 146 32.90 -0.95 -20.70
N GLY A 147 32.33 0.26 -20.56
CA GLY A 147 31.59 0.95 -21.62
C GLY A 147 32.45 1.86 -22.53
N ARG A 148 33.74 2.04 -22.26
CA ARG A 148 34.63 2.93 -23.05
C ARG A 148 35.45 2.20 -24.12
N GLY A 149 35.31 0.88 -24.21
CA GLY A 149 36.07 0.05 -25.17
C GLY A 149 35.54 0.03 -26.61
N PHE A 150 34.38 0.62 -26.89
CA PHE A 150 33.74 0.56 -28.21
C PHE A 150 34.09 1.71 -29.16
N GLU A 151 34.97 2.64 -28.78
CA GLU A 151 35.18 3.89 -29.55
C GLU A 151 36.43 3.93 -30.44
N ARG A 152 37.20 2.83 -30.59
CA ARG A 152 38.36 2.81 -31.51
C ARG A 152 38.58 1.46 -32.17
N GLU A 153 37.72 1.09 -33.11
CA GLU A 153 38.22 0.37 -34.28
C GLU A 153 38.67 1.43 -35.31
N PRO A 154 39.97 1.65 -35.51
CA PRO A 154 40.42 2.44 -36.65
C PRO A 154 40.02 1.69 -37.92
N ALA A 155 39.30 2.37 -38.81
CA ALA A 155 39.01 1.88 -40.14
C ALA A 155 40.34 1.53 -40.84
N GLU A 156 40.69 0.24 -40.86
CA GLU A 156 41.78 -0.27 -41.68
C GLU A 156 41.38 -0.05 -43.15
N ARG A 157 41.96 1.03 -43.67
CA ARG A 157 42.36 1.28 -45.05
C ARG A 157 42.39 0.00 -45.91
N PHE A 158 41.31 -0.23 -46.64
CA PHE A 158 41.30 -1.06 -47.84
C PHE A 158 42.16 -0.37 -48.90
N ASP A 159 43.42 -0.75 -49.00
CA ASP A 159 44.27 -0.53 -50.17
C ASP A 159 45.12 -1.78 -50.41
N ARG A 160 44.61 -2.71 -51.23
CA ARG A 160 45.30 -3.38 -52.35
C ARG A 160 44.49 -4.55 -52.90
#